data_AF-A0A939ADZ5-F1
#
_entry.id   AF-A0A939ADZ5-F1
#
_cell.length_a   1.000
_cell.length_b   1.000
_cell.length_c   1.000
_cell.angle_alpha   90.00
_cell.angle_beta   90.00
_cell.angle_gamma   90.00
#
_symmetry.space_group_name_H-M   'P 1'
#
loop_
_entity.id
_entity.type
_entity.pdbx_description
1 polymer ?
#
loop_
_entity_poly.entity_id
_entity_poly.type
_entity_poly.pdbx_seq_one_letter_code
_entity_poly.pdbx_strand_id
1 'polypeptide(L)'
;MASEVTYLVKAARLRPTCVVSYRRRAFAGSRMESGMRLTFDMQLQGRITALTVNEPAHNHYFMPPDWLIMEVKVNDRIPDWMTALIAK
;
A
#
# COMPACT_ATOMS: atom_id res chain seq x y z
N MET A 1 19.15 -7.90 9.66
CA MET A 1 18.04 -6.95 9.46
C MET A 1 18.52 -5.49 9.40
N ALA A 2 18.74 -4.75 10.50
CA ALA A 2 19.13 -3.32 10.42
C ALA A 2 20.51 -3.07 9.78
N SER A 3 21.45 -3.99 9.96
CA SER A 3 22.78 -3.96 9.35
C SER A 3 22.75 -4.15 7.82
N GLU A 4 21.88 -5.03 7.32
CA GLU A 4 21.73 -5.29 5.88
C GLU A 4 21.13 -4.09 5.15
N VAL A 5 20.09 -3.47 5.72
CA VAL A 5 19.51 -2.24 5.17
C VAL A 5 20.55 -1.13 5.11
N THR A 6 21.32 -0.94 6.18
CA THR A 6 22.38 0.08 6.23
C THR A 6 23.49 -0.19 5.23
N TYR A 7 23.91 -1.46 5.08
CA TYR A 7 24.89 -1.86 4.08
C TYR A 7 24.40 -1.55 2.67
N LEU A 8 23.16 -1.94 2.33
CA LEU A 8 22.58 -1.71 1.01
C LEU A 8 22.47 -0.22 0.69
N VAL A 9 22.00 0.61 1.64
CA VAL A 9 21.92 2.07 1.47
C VAL A 9 23.28 2.66 1.13
N LYS A 10 24.35 2.22 1.82
CA LYS A 10 25.71 2.69 1.56
C LYS A 10 26.28 2.17 0.25
N ALA A 11 26.21 0.86 0.02
CA ALA A 11 26.80 0.20 -1.13
C ALA A 11 26.18 0.68 -2.45
N ALA A 12 24.84 0.81 -2.50
CA ALA A 12 24.11 1.29 -3.67
C ALA A 12 23.89 2.81 -3.68
N ARG A 13 24.42 3.55 -2.69
CA ARG A 13 24.26 5.00 -2.53
C ARG A 13 22.79 5.45 -2.65
N LEU A 14 21.89 4.71 -2.01
CA LEU A 14 20.45 4.94 -2.10
C LEU A 14 20.10 6.32 -1.51
N ARG A 15 19.12 6.97 -2.13
CA ARG A 15 18.58 8.26 -1.71
C ARG A 15 17.06 8.21 -1.80
N PRO A 16 16.32 8.96 -0.96
CA PRO A 16 14.88 9.11 -1.16
C PRO A 16 14.58 9.59 -2.58
N THR A 17 13.61 8.98 -3.24
CA THR A 17 13.18 9.33 -4.61
C THR A 17 11.72 9.77 -4.69
N CYS A 18 10.89 9.30 -3.77
CA CYS A 18 9.49 9.68 -3.66
C CYS A 18 8.99 9.52 -2.22
N VAL A 19 7.95 10.29 -1.89
CA VAL A 19 7.09 10.07 -0.72
C VAL A 19 5.70 9.74 -1.25
N VAL A 20 5.11 8.66 -0.74
CA VAL A 20 3.76 8.21 -1.07
C VAL A 20 2.91 8.25 0.20
N SER A 21 1.69 8.76 0.08
CA SER A 21 0.69 8.86 1.12
C SER A 21 -0.64 8.29 0.62
N TYR A 22 -1.36 7.61 1.50
CA TYR A 22 -2.67 7.03 1.22
C TYR A 22 -3.41 6.81 2.53
N ARG A 23 -4.74 6.70 2.44
CA ARG A 23 -5.61 6.29 3.54
C ARG A 23 -6.00 4.83 3.34
N ARG A 24 -5.57 3.96 4.26
CA ARG A 24 -5.89 2.52 4.22
C ARG A 24 -7.08 2.18 5.11
N ARG A 25 -8.03 1.41 4.56
CA ARG A 25 -9.03 0.65 5.32
C ARG A 25 -8.75 -0.83 5.18
N ALA A 26 -8.49 -1.52 6.29
CA ALA A 26 -8.12 -2.93 6.30
C ALA A 26 -9.21 -3.78 6.97
N PHE A 27 -9.44 -4.96 6.41
CA PHE A 27 -10.32 -6.00 6.93
C PHE A 27 -9.57 -7.32 7.01
N ALA A 28 -9.80 -8.05 8.09
CA ALA A 28 -9.40 -9.45 8.21
C ALA A 28 -10.59 -10.34 7.88
N GLY A 29 -10.33 -11.50 7.30
CA GLY A 29 -11.34 -12.54 7.12
C GLY A 29 -11.91 -13.00 8.46
N SER A 30 -13.06 -13.68 8.39
CA SER A 30 -13.68 -14.24 9.59
C SER A 30 -12.84 -15.41 10.13
N ARG A 31 -13.32 -16.06 11.20
CA ARG A 31 -12.70 -17.30 11.68
C ARG A 31 -12.64 -18.39 10.59
N MET A 32 -13.63 -18.43 9.70
CA MET A 32 -13.67 -19.41 8.59
C MET A 32 -12.69 -19.05 7.47
N GLU A 33 -12.34 -17.77 7.32
CA GLU A 33 -11.38 -17.27 6.33
C GLU A 33 -10.17 -16.60 6.98
N SER A 34 -9.61 -17.21 8.03
CA SER A 34 -8.56 -16.59 8.85
C SER A 34 -7.28 -16.20 8.09
N GLY A 35 -7.03 -16.82 6.93
CA GLY A 35 -5.94 -16.49 6.01
C GLY A 35 -6.26 -15.34 5.04
N MET A 36 -7.47 -14.80 5.05
CA MET A 36 -7.90 -13.75 4.14
C MET A 36 -7.66 -12.35 4.73
N ARG A 37 -7.18 -11.42 3.89
CA ARG A 37 -7.08 -10.00 4.20
C ARG A 37 -7.54 -9.19 3.00
N LEU A 38 -8.25 -8.11 3.26
CA LEU A 38 -8.74 -7.17 2.25
C LEU A 38 -8.35 -5.76 2.65
N THR A 39 -7.74 -5.00 1.75
CA THR A 39 -7.46 -3.58 1.97
C THR A 39 -8.00 -2.72 0.85
N PHE A 40 -8.44 -1.51 1.23
CA PHE A 40 -8.77 -0.43 0.31
C PHE A 40 -7.82 0.74 0.61
N ASP A 41 -7.00 1.10 -0.38
CA ASP A 41 -6.14 2.27 -0.32
C ASP A 41 -6.79 3.39 -1.14
N MET A 42 -7.10 4.48 -0.46
CA MET A 42 -7.79 5.65 -1.01
C MET A 42 -6.89 6.87 -0.89
N GLN A 43 -7.24 7.94 -1.58
CA GLN A 43 -6.52 9.22 -1.52
C GLN A 43 -5.02 9.06 -1.83
N LEU A 44 -4.72 8.34 -2.91
CA LEU A 44 -3.35 8.04 -3.35
C LEU A 44 -2.64 9.31 -3.83
N GLN A 45 -1.72 9.79 -3.02
CA GLN A 45 -1.00 11.03 -3.25
C GLN A 45 0.50 10.84 -3.04
N GLY A 46 1.31 11.64 -3.71
CA GLY A 46 2.75 11.59 -3.51
C GLY A 46 3.47 12.81 -4.01
N ARG A 47 4.77 12.80 -3.81
CA ARG A 47 5.69 13.84 -4.30
C ARG A 47 7.06 13.23 -4.58
N ILE A 48 7.76 13.85 -5.53
CA ILE A 48 9.14 13.52 -5.92
C ILE A 48 10.12 14.66 -5.53
N THR A 49 9.60 15.71 -4.90
CA THR A 49 10.33 16.84 -4.31
C THR A 49 10.04 16.90 -2.81
N ALA A 50 10.82 17.69 -2.05
CA ALA A 50 10.60 17.84 -0.60
C ALA A 50 10.48 16.48 0.13
N LEU A 51 11.47 15.62 -0.08
CA LEU A 51 11.43 14.20 0.25
C LEU A 51 11.72 13.89 1.73
N THR A 52 11.84 14.91 2.57
CA THR A 52 11.95 14.70 4.01
C THR A 52 10.57 14.25 4.52
N VAL A 53 10.56 13.14 5.27
CA VAL A 53 9.32 12.63 5.89
C VAL A 53 8.80 13.68 6.87
N ASN A 54 7.49 13.91 6.87
CA ASN A 54 6.80 14.95 7.65
C ASN A 54 7.20 16.40 7.31
N GLU A 55 7.92 16.64 6.21
CA GLU A 55 8.07 17.99 5.66
C GLU A 55 6.69 18.55 5.28
N PRO A 56 6.37 19.81 5.63
CA PRO A 56 5.11 20.46 5.29
C PRO A 56 5.08 20.83 3.80
N ALA A 57 5.07 19.81 2.95
CA ALA A 57 5.06 19.92 1.50
C ALA A 57 3.76 19.34 0.94
N HIS A 58 3.30 19.91 -0.18
CA HIS A 58 2.09 19.47 -0.86
C HIS A 58 2.32 18.16 -1.60
N ASN A 59 1.37 17.24 -1.50
CA ASN A 59 1.36 16.03 -2.31
C ASN A 59 0.35 16.18 -3.44
N HIS A 60 0.63 15.53 -4.56
CA HIS A 60 -0.26 15.50 -5.71
C HIS A 60 -0.88 14.13 -5.87
N TYR A 61 -2.14 14.08 -6.28
CA TYR A 61 -2.78 12.85 -6.71
C TYR A 61 -2.04 12.28 -7.93
N PHE A 62 -1.60 11.04 -7.84
CA PHE A 62 -1.02 10.32 -8.99
C PHE A 62 -2.01 9.31 -9.62
N MET A 63 -3.23 9.27 -9.09
CA MET A 63 -4.39 8.56 -9.62
C MET A 63 -5.64 9.45 -9.45
N PRO A 64 -6.71 9.24 -10.23
CA PRO A 64 -7.97 9.95 -10.03
C PRO A 64 -8.45 9.89 -8.56
N PRO A 65 -8.91 10.99 -7.95
CA PRO A 65 -9.26 11.03 -6.52
C PRO A 65 -10.43 10.12 -6.13
N ASP A 66 -11.27 9.77 -7.10
CA ASP A 66 -12.42 8.87 -6.99
C ASP A 66 -12.04 7.40 -7.18
N TRP A 67 -10.79 7.09 -7.53
CA TRP A 67 -10.28 5.73 -7.63
C TRP A 67 -9.69 5.26 -6.31
N LEU A 68 -9.70 3.95 -6.10
CA LEU A 68 -9.04 3.27 -4.98
C LEU A 68 -8.31 2.03 -5.47
N ILE A 69 -7.33 1.56 -4.70
CA ILE A 69 -6.69 0.26 -4.91
C ILE A 69 -7.32 -0.73 -3.93
N MET A 70 -7.91 -1.79 -4.46
CA MET A 70 -8.37 -2.94 -3.68
C MET A 70 -7.32 -4.05 -3.75
N GLU A 71 -6.88 -4.56 -2.60
CA GLU A 71 -5.96 -5.70 -2.51
C GLU A 71 -6.63 -6.83 -1.72
N VAL A 72 -6.68 -8.02 -2.33
CA VAL A 72 -7.16 -9.25 -1.70
C VAL A 72 -5.98 -10.19 -1.52
N LYS A 73 -5.72 -10.59 -0.27
CA LYS A 73 -4.70 -11.57 0.09
C LYS A 73 -5.37 -12.80 0.67
N VAL A 74 -4.99 -13.97 0.19
CA VAL A 74 -5.45 -15.27 0.69
C VAL A 74 -4.26 -16.21 0.79
N ASN A 75 -4.26 -17.08 1.80
CA ASN A 75 -3.20 -18.08 1.95
C ASN A 75 -3.41 -19.27 1.01
N ASP A 76 -4.64 -19.80 0.95
CA ASP A 76 -4.94 -21.04 0.23
C ASP A 76 -5.95 -20.84 -0.91
N ARG A 77 -7.21 -20.54 -0.57
CA ARG A 77 -8.32 -20.41 -1.53
C ARG A 77 -9.06 -19.10 -1.35
N ILE A 78 -9.44 -18.49 -2.46
CA ILE A 78 -10.35 -17.34 -2.47
C ILE A 78 -11.77 -17.83 -2.12
N PRO A 79 -12.45 -17.25 -1.12
CA PRO A 79 -13.84 -17.60 -0.81
C PRO A 79 -14.78 -17.27 -1.97
N ASP A 80 -15.80 -18.10 -2.19
CA ASP A 80 -16.68 -17.98 -3.35
C ASP A 80 -17.43 -16.63 -3.37
N TRP A 81 -17.78 -16.07 -2.20
CA TRP A 81 -18.39 -14.74 -2.10
C TRP A 81 -17.46 -13.62 -2.59
N MET A 82 -16.15 -13.75 -2.38
CA MET A 82 -15.17 -12.77 -2.84
C MET A 82 -14.97 -12.89 -4.35
N THR A 83 -14.90 -14.12 -4.87
CA THR A 83 -14.90 -14.35 -6.32
C THR A 83 -16.14 -13.75 -6.99
N ALA A 84 -17.32 -13.94 -6.39
CA ALA A 84 -18.57 -13.36 -6.89
C ALA A 84 -18.60 -11.83 -6.78
N LEU A 85 -17.94 -11.25 -5.78
CA LEU A 85 -17.82 -9.80 -5.62
C LEU A 85 -16.94 -9.18 -6.71
N ILE A 86 -15.82 -9.84 -7.07
CA ILE A 86 -14.86 -9.35 -8.07
C ILE A 86 -15.35 -9.58 -9.50
N ALA A 87 -16.18 -10.60 -9.73
CA ALA A 87 -16.71 -10.94 -11.06
C ALA A 87 -17.81 -9.98 -11.56
N LYS A 88 -18.12 -8.91 -10.81
CA LYS A 88 -19.07 -7.87 -11.18
C LYS A 88 -18.33 -6.60 -11.58
#